data_AF-A0A8D8SKU7-F1
#
_entry.id   AF-A0A8D8SKU7-F1
#
_cell.length_a   1.000
_cell.length_b   1.000
_cell.length_c   1.000
_cell.angle_alpha   90.00
_cell.angle_beta   90.00
_cell.angle_gamma   90.00
#
_symmetry.space_group_name_H-M   'P 1'
#
loop_
_entity.id
_entity.type
_entity.pdbx_description
1 polymer ?
#
loop_
_entity_poly.entity_id
_entity_poly.type
_entity_poly.pdbx_seq_one_letter_code
_entity_poly.pdbx_strand_id
1 'polypeptide(L)'
;MTSRQIVQNMMRLLLDDAVAIQFSLTGKGAQKLPFEQTVVYGIIKRACSKLNLDVSLRSTVSDWLNQAKVRQTRRRSTEDIQEEQGEIQEQGDIQEQGDIQQEELQYGYIQEEELDFIE
;
A
#
# COMPACT_ATOMS: atom_id res chain seq x y z
N MET A 1 -4.06 -9.80 -24.72
CA MET A 1 -3.09 -9.54 -23.62
C MET A 1 -2.06 -8.55 -24.15
N THR A 2 -1.79 -7.43 -23.48
CA THR A 2 -0.82 -6.42 -23.94
C THR A 2 0.62 -6.79 -23.56
N SER A 3 1.63 -6.27 -24.27
CA SER A 3 3.05 -6.45 -23.93
C SER A 3 3.35 -6.12 -22.47
N ARG A 4 2.72 -5.05 -21.95
CA ARG A 4 2.81 -4.65 -20.55
C ARG A 4 2.26 -5.73 -19.60
N GLN A 5 1.09 -6.29 -19.91
CA GLN A 5 0.49 -7.36 -19.11
C GLN A 5 1.37 -8.63 -19.10
N ILE A 6 1.99 -8.96 -20.23
CA ILE A 6 2.93 -10.09 -20.33
C ILE A 6 4.11 -9.89 -19.37
N VAL A 7 4.75 -8.72 -19.40
CA VAL A 7 5.88 -8.41 -18.50
C VAL A 7 5.45 -8.43 -17.03
N GLN A 8 4.29 -7.86 -16.69
CA GLN A 8 3.77 -7.90 -15.32
C GLN A 8 3.49 -9.33 -14.85
N ASN A 9 3.04 -10.22 -15.73
CA ASN A 9 2.84 -11.62 -15.42
C ASN A 9 4.18 -12.35 -15.23
N MET A 10 5.19 -12.07 -16.06
CA MET A 10 6.55 -12.58 -15.84
C MET A 10 7.07 -12.15 -14.46
N MET A 11 6.90 -10.88 -14.09
CA MET A 11 7.31 -10.38 -12.77
C MET A 11 6.59 -11.13 -11.64
N ARG A 12 5.28 -11.35 -11.74
CA ARG A 12 4.49 -12.12 -10.74
C ARG A 12 4.90 -13.57 -10.61
N LEU A 13 5.36 -14.21 -11.69
CA LEU A 13 5.82 -15.60 -11.68
C LEU A 13 7.23 -15.75 -11.10
N LEU A 14 8.07 -14.72 -11.25
CA LEU A 14 9.48 -14.78 -10.87
C LEU A 14 9.76 -14.21 -9.47
N LEU A 15 8.86 -13.37 -8.93
CA LEU A 15 9.14 -12.54 -7.76
C LEU A 15 7.98 -12.53 -6.78
N ASP A 16 8.32 -12.51 -5.49
CA ASP A 16 7.41 -12.13 -4.42
C ASP A 16 7.29 -10.61 -4.31
N ASP A 17 6.16 -10.13 -3.79
CA ASP A 17 5.94 -8.72 -3.46
C ASP A 17 6.97 -8.19 -2.44
N ALA A 18 7.54 -9.06 -1.58
CA ALA A 18 8.58 -8.71 -0.62
C ALA A 18 9.85 -8.09 -1.26
N VAL A 19 10.11 -8.37 -2.54
CA VAL A 19 11.21 -7.77 -3.30
C VAL A 19 11.07 -6.24 -3.36
N ALA A 20 9.85 -5.71 -3.31
CA ALA A 20 9.60 -4.27 -3.37
C ALA A 20 10.03 -3.50 -2.09
N ILE A 21 10.33 -4.19 -0.98
CA ILE A 21 10.98 -3.57 0.19
C ILE A 21 12.45 -3.30 -0.10
N GLN A 22 13.13 -4.31 -0.63
CA GLN A 22 14.59 -4.32 -0.77
C GLN A 22 15.07 -3.57 -2.02
N PHE A 23 14.23 -3.51 -3.06
CA PHE A 23 14.61 -2.94 -4.35
C PHE A 23 13.80 -1.71 -4.75
N SER A 24 14.44 -0.82 -5.51
CA SER A 24 13.79 0.14 -6.41
C SER A 24 14.41 0.01 -7.80
N LEU A 25 13.79 0.59 -8.84
CA LEU A 25 14.28 0.43 -10.21
C LEU A 25 15.80 0.74 -10.31
N THR A 26 16.21 1.89 -9.79
CA THR A 26 17.59 2.41 -9.89
C THR A 26 18.34 2.45 -8.56
N GLY A 27 17.75 1.95 -7.46
CA GLY A 27 18.35 2.05 -6.13
C GLY A 27 18.21 3.43 -5.47
N LYS A 28 17.34 4.30 -5.99
CA LYS A 28 16.99 5.56 -5.32
C LYS A 28 16.19 5.27 -4.04
N GLY A 29 16.65 5.82 -2.92
CA GLY A 29 16.11 5.62 -1.56
C GLY A 29 17.19 5.06 -0.64
N ALA A 30 17.26 5.57 0.60
CA ALA A 30 18.42 5.44 1.50
C ALA A 30 18.94 4.01 1.77
N GLN A 31 18.19 2.95 1.44
CA GLN A 31 18.60 1.56 1.66
C GLN A 31 18.15 0.59 0.54
N LYS A 32 17.72 1.08 -0.63
CA LYS A 32 17.18 0.19 -1.68
C LYS A 32 18.24 -0.16 -2.71
N LEU A 33 18.32 -1.45 -3.05
CA LEU A 33 19.19 -1.95 -4.10
C LEU A 33 18.60 -1.68 -5.50
N PRO A 34 19.44 -1.47 -6.53
CA PRO A 34 19.00 -1.26 -7.90
C PRO A 34 18.51 -2.55 -8.55
N PHE A 35 17.21 -2.65 -8.82
CA PHE A 35 16.60 -3.81 -9.46
C PHE A 35 17.15 -4.05 -10.87
N GLU A 36 17.49 -3.00 -11.60
CA GLU A 36 18.04 -3.10 -12.97
C GLU A 36 19.38 -3.83 -13.05
N GLN A 37 20.10 -3.95 -11.94
CA GLN A 37 21.36 -4.69 -11.86
C GLN A 37 21.17 -6.17 -11.51
N THR A 38 19.93 -6.61 -11.25
CA THR A 38 19.64 -8.00 -10.91
C THR A 38 19.68 -8.91 -12.14
N VAL A 39 20.01 -10.19 -11.91
CA VAL A 39 19.91 -11.23 -12.93
C VAL A 39 18.48 -11.35 -13.47
N VAL A 40 17.47 -11.18 -12.61
CA VAL A 40 16.06 -11.26 -12.99
C VAL A 40 15.69 -10.17 -14.00
N TYR A 41 16.11 -8.92 -13.78
CA TYR A 41 15.90 -7.85 -14.77
C TYR A 41 16.55 -8.20 -16.12
N GLY A 42 17.76 -8.75 -16.11
CA GLY A 42 18.45 -9.22 -17.31
C GLY A 42 17.73 -10.37 -18.03
N ILE A 43 17.06 -11.27 -17.30
CA ILE A 43 16.22 -12.34 -17.87
C ILE A 43 14.99 -11.74 -18.55
N ILE A 44 14.28 -10.86 -17.86
CA ILE A 44 13.05 -10.23 -18.37
C ILE A 44 13.37 -9.39 -19.62
N LYS A 45 14.45 -8.60 -19.59
CA LYS A 45 14.90 -7.82 -20.75
C LYS A 45 15.15 -8.71 -21.96
N ARG A 46 15.86 -9.83 -21.77
CA ARG A 46 16.11 -10.81 -22.84
C ARG A 46 14.81 -11.46 -23.34
N ALA A 47 13.87 -11.76 -22.46
CA ALA A 47 12.56 -12.29 -22.83
C ALA A 47 11.76 -11.29 -23.69
N CYS A 48 11.71 -10.02 -23.28
CA CYS A 48 11.06 -8.96 -24.08
C CYS A 48 11.65 -8.86 -25.48
N SER A 49 12.99 -8.87 -25.60
CA SER A 49 13.66 -8.84 -26.91
C SER A 49 13.37 -10.08 -27.76
N LYS A 50 13.43 -11.28 -27.17
CA LYS A 50 13.16 -12.53 -27.91
C LYS A 50 11.72 -12.65 -28.40
N LEU A 51 10.78 -12.11 -27.63
CA LEU A 51 9.35 -12.13 -27.95
C LEU A 51 8.90 -10.89 -28.76
N ASN A 52 9.85 -10.01 -29.12
CA ASN A 52 9.57 -8.75 -29.83
C ASN A 52 8.46 -7.91 -29.17
N LEU A 53 8.50 -7.82 -27.84
CA LEU A 53 7.52 -7.05 -27.08
C LEU A 53 7.81 -5.57 -27.18
N ASP A 54 6.91 -4.81 -27.81
CA ASP A 54 6.93 -3.35 -27.74
C ASP A 54 6.44 -2.89 -26.36
N VAL A 55 7.39 -2.59 -25.48
CA VAL A 55 7.10 -2.16 -24.10
C VAL A 55 8.24 -1.32 -23.53
N SER A 56 7.87 -0.24 -22.84
CA SER A 56 8.82 0.46 -21.95
C SER A 56 9.07 -0.40 -20.71
N LEU A 57 10.12 -1.24 -20.77
CA LEU A 57 10.46 -2.17 -19.70
C LEU A 57 10.71 -1.45 -18.37
N ARG A 58 11.48 -0.34 -18.39
CA ARG A 58 11.79 0.46 -17.19
C ARG A 58 10.52 0.94 -16.48
N SER A 59 9.60 1.56 -17.22
CA SER A 59 8.32 2.04 -16.66
C SER A 59 7.49 0.88 -16.15
N THR A 60 7.39 -0.21 -16.91
CA THR A 60 6.57 -1.37 -16.51
C THR A 60 7.08 -2.02 -15.22
N VAL A 61 8.40 -2.18 -15.08
CA VAL A 61 9.04 -2.71 -13.88
C VAL A 61 8.89 -1.75 -12.70
N SER A 62 9.08 -0.45 -12.91
CA SER A 62 8.86 0.57 -11.87
C SER A 62 7.43 0.53 -11.33
N ASP A 63 6.44 0.49 -12.23
CA ASP A 63 5.04 0.42 -11.85
C ASP A 63 4.72 -0.87 -11.10
N TRP A 64 5.29 -2.00 -11.54
CA TRP A 64 5.11 -3.26 -10.85
C TRP A 64 5.69 -3.24 -9.44
N LEU A 65 6.90 -2.70 -9.24
CA LEU A 65 7.53 -2.58 -7.92
C LEU A 65 6.69 -1.70 -6.98
N ASN A 66 6.13 -0.60 -7.50
CA ASN A 66 5.21 0.24 -6.73
C ASN A 66 3.93 -0.51 -6.34
N GLN A 67 3.34 -1.26 -7.27
CA GLN A 67 2.16 -2.07 -6.99
C GLN A 67 2.46 -3.20 -5.99
N ALA A 68 3.62 -3.85 -6.09
CA ALA A 68 4.08 -4.87 -5.16
C ALA A 68 4.22 -4.31 -3.74
N LYS A 69 4.82 -3.12 -3.60
CA LYS A 69 4.88 -2.41 -2.32
C LYS A 69 3.49 -2.18 -1.74
N VAL A 70 2.54 -1.66 -2.53
CA VAL A 70 1.16 -1.42 -2.08
C VAL A 70 0.47 -2.71 -1.66
N ARG A 71 0.61 -3.79 -2.45
CA ARG A 71 0.06 -5.11 -2.11
C ARG A 71 0.61 -5.63 -0.79
N GLN A 72 1.92 -5.48 -0.58
CA GLN A 72 2.57 -5.92 0.64
C GLN A 72 2.11 -5.12 1.87
N THR A 73 1.99 -3.80 1.76
CA THR A 73 1.46 -2.97 2.85
C THR A 73 0.05 -3.40 3.23
N ARG A 74 -0.81 -3.71 2.25
CA ARG A 74 -2.17 -4.18 2.49
C ARG A 74 -2.21 -5.56 3.18
N ARG A 75 -1.30 -6.47 2.85
CA ARG A 75 -1.21 -7.79 3.51
C ARG A 75 -0.85 -7.64 4.99
N ARG A 76 0.18 -6.83 5.31
CA ARG A 76 0.57 -6.58 6.71
C ARG A 76 -0.58 -5.97 7.52
N SER A 77 -1.27 -4.97 6.98
CA SER A 77 -2.42 -4.38 7.69
C SER A 77 -3.57 -5.37 7.91
N THR A 78 -3.69 -6.45 7.14
CA THR A 78 -4.69 -7.50 7.37
C THR A 78 -4.20 -8.54 8.37
N GLU A 79 -2.91 -8.85 8.39
CA GLU A 79 -2.27 -9.71 9.39
C GLU A 79 -2.35 -9.05 10.78
N ASP A 80 -2.12 -7.74 10.89
CA ASP A 80 -2.28 -6.98 12.14
C ASP A 80 -3.74 -7.02 12.66
N ILE A 81 -4.74 -6.98 11.76
CA ILE A 81 -6.16 -7.12 12.11
C ILE A 81 -6.51 -8.57 12.54
N GLN A 82 -5.84 -9.58 11.98
CA GLN A 82 -6.05 -10.98 12.35
C GLN A 82 -5.37 -11.34 13.67
N GLU A 83 -4.22 -10.74 14.00
CA GLU A 83 -3.59 -10.88 15.31
C GLU A 83 -4.46 -10.24 16.41
N GLU A 84 -5.07 -9.08 16.17
CA GLU A 84 -6.04 -8.49 17.12
C GLU A 84 -7.34 -9.31 17.27
N GLN A 85 -7.76 -10.07 16.25
CA GLN A 85 -8.94 -10.95 16.33
C GLN A 85 -8.63 -12.36 16.88
N GLY A 86 -7.35 -12.70 17.08
CA GLY A 86 -6.91 -13.96 17.70
C GLY A 86 -6.92 -13.95 19.24
N GLU A 87 -7.07 -12.77 19.86
CA GLU A 87 -7.18 -12.59 21.31
C GLU A 87 -8.63 -12.25 21.74
N ILE A 88 -9.64 -12.95 21.21
CA ILE A 88 -10.94 -12.99 21.88
C ILE A 88 -10.86 -14.09 22.93
N GLN A 89 -10.48 -13.73 24.16
CA GLN A 89 -10.75 -14.57 25.32
C GLN A 89 -12.26 -14.78 25.40
N GLU A 90 -12.71 -16.03 25.34
CA GLU A 90 -14.05 -16.42 25.79
C GLU A 90 -14.19 -16.10 27.29
N GLN A 91 -14.60 -14.88 27.61
CA GLN A 91 -15.36 -14.57 28.81
C GLN A 91 -16.79 -14.31 28.31
N GLY A 92 -17.76 -15.16 28.58
CA GLY A 92 -18.21 -15.47 29.92
C GLY A 92 -19.32 -14.48 30.27
N ASP A 93 -20.55 -14.89 29.97
CA ASP A 93 -21.86 -14.32 30.33
C ASP A 93 -22.17 -12.84 29.98
N ILE A 94 -23.13 -12.69 29.07
CA ILE A 94 -23.86 -11.45 28.81
C ILE A 94 -24.69 -11.10 30.06
N GLN A 95 -24.36 -10.00 30.74
CA GLN A 95 -25.29 -9.31 31.63
C GLN A 95 -25.96 -8.16 30.88
N GLU A 96 -27.24 -8.35 30.54
CA GLU A 96 -28.16 -7.25 30.24
C GLU A 96 -28.35 -6.39 31.49
N GLN A 97 -28.08 -5.09 31.40
CA GLN A 97 -28.92 -3.98 31.90
C GLN A 97 -28.12 -2.68 32.02
N GLY A 98 -28.70 -1.57 31.54
CA GLY A 98 -28.29 -0.22 31.92
C GLY A 98 -28.57 0.81 30.84
N ASP A 99 -29.60 1.63 31.04
CA ASP A 99 -30.16 2.62 30.11
C ASP A 99 -29.13 3.56 29.46
N ILE A 100 -29.26 3.75 28.14
CA ILE A 100 -28.56 4.82 27.41
C ILE A 100 -29.22 6.15 27.75
N GLN A 101 -28.58 6.96 28.59
CA GLN A 101 -28.91 8.38 28.70
C GLN A 101 -28.16 9.14 27.59
N GLN A 102 -28.93 9.73 26.67
CA GLN A 102 -28.42 10.70 25.70
C GLN A 102 -28.00 11.97 26.45
N GLU A 103 -26.70 12.28 26.49
CA GLU A 103 -26.25 13.64 26.81
C GLU A 103 -26.32 14.49 25.53
N GLU A 104 -27.14 15.55 25.62
CA GLU A 104 -27.32 16.58 24.60
C GLU A 104 -26.00 17.30 24.28
N LEU A 105 -25.65 17.37 23.00
CA LEU A 105 -24.59 18.27 22.52
C LEU A 105 -25.06 19.72 22.64
N GLN A 106 -24.62 20.42 23.67
CA GLN A 106 -24.86 21.85 23.84
C GLN A 106 -24.03 22.65 22.81
N TYR A 107 -24.70 23.23 21.82
CA TYR A 107 -24.12 24.17 20.86
C TYR A 107 -23.65 25.44 21.60
N GLY A 108 -22.34 25.68 21.60
CA GLY A 108 -21.73 26.92 22.07
C GLY A 108 -21.97 28.06 21.07
N TYR A 109 -22.51 29.16 21.59
CA TYR A 109 -22.90 30.37 20.89
C TYR A 109 -21.75 31.06 20.16
N ILE A 110 -22.05 31.52 18.94
CA ILE A 110 -21.31 32.58 18.23
C ILE A 110 -21.46 33.86 19.06
N GLN A 111 -20.35 34.50 19.43
CA GLN A 111 -20.35 35.89 19.84
C GLN A 111 -19.58 36.70 18.80
N GLU A 112 -20.34 37.54 18.10
CA GLU A 112 -19.86 38.74 17.41
C GLU A 112 -19.30 39.70 18.46
N GLU A 113 -18.08 40.20 18.25
CA GLU A 113 -17.68 41.51 18.77
C GLU A 113 -17.22 42.36 17.59
N GLU A 114 -18.11 43.28 17.20
CA GLU A 114 -17.75 44.55 16.55
C GLU A 114 -16.76 45.30 17.45
N LEU A 115 -15.71 45.90 16.87
CA LEU A 115 -15.05 47.07 17.45
C LEU A 115 -14.41 47.91 16.32
N ASP A 116 -15.24 48.85 15.84
CA ASP A 116 -15.02 50.25 15.49
C ASP A 116 -13.78 50.78 14.74
N PHE A 117 -14.14 51.72 13.85
CA PHE A 117 -13.39 52.71 13.07
C PHE A 117 -12.29 53.49 13.82
N ILE A 118 -11.35 54.05 13.04
CA ILE A 118 -10.71 55.41 13.05
C ILE A 118 -9.39 55.27 12.24
N GLU A 119 -9.00 56.07 11.25
CA GLU A 119 -9.37 57.42 10.76
C GLU A 119 -9.13 57.50 9.24
#